data_AF-A0A949MBD6-F1
#
_entry.id   AF-A0A949MBD6-F1
#
_cell.length_a   1.000
_cell.length_b   1.000
_cell.length_c   1.000
_cell.angle_alpha   90.00
_cell.angle_beta   90.00
_cell.angle_gamma   90.00
#
_symmetry.space_group_name_H-M   'P 1'
#
loop_
_entity.id
_entity.type
_entity.pdbx_description
1 polymer ?
#
loop_
_entity_poly.entity_id
_entity_poly.type
_entity_poly.pdbx_seq_one_letter_code
_entity_poly.pdbx_strand_id
1 'polypeptide(L)'
;MTAEHERLAADASRSANWKRWGPYLSERQWATVREDYSPGGTCWDYFPHDHARSRAYRWGEDGLLGITDRECRLCFALAFWNGKDPILKERLFGLTGPEGNHGEDVKEQYFYLDSTPTHSYLKALYKYPQGEFPYAQLADVNRHR
;
A
#
# COMPACT_ATOMS: atom_id res chain seq x y z
N MET A 1 -27.40 22.75 -2.17
CA MET A 1 -26.37 21.71 -2.41
C MET A 1 -25.04 22.24 -1.88
N THR A 2 -24.15 21.37 -1.38
CA THR A 2 -22.79 21.81 -1.01
C THR A 2 -21.88 21.77 -2.25
N ALA A 3 -20.74 22.47 -2.20
CA ALA A 3 -19.75 22.43 -3.29
C ALA A 3 -19.30 21.00 -3.65
N GLU A 4 -19.26 20.09 -2.67
CA GLU A 4 -18.94 18.67 -2.94
C GLU A 4 -20.06 17.96 -3.71
N HIS A 5 -21.33 18.23 -3.42
CA HIS A 5 -22.45 17.65 -4.17
C HIS A 5 -22.42 18.11 -5.64
N GLU A 6 -22.06 19.36 -5.89
CA GLU A 6 -21.91 19.90 -7.24
C GLU A 6 -20.76 19.23 -8.00
N ARG A 7 -19.59 19.05 -7.36
CA ARG A 7 -18.48 18.31 -7.95
C ARG A 7 -18.84 16.86 -8.26
N LEU A 8 -19.54 16.17 -7.36
CA LEU A 8 -20.00 14.80 -7.57
C LEU A 8 -21.02 14.70 -8.71
N ALA A 9 -21.94 15.65 -8.83
CA ALA A 9 -22.88 15.72 -9.95
C ALA A 9 -22.16 15.99 -11.28
N ALA A 10 -21.14 16.85 -11.28
CA ALA A 10 -20.32 17.12 -12.45
C ALA A 10 -19.51 15.88 -12.89
N ASP A 11 -18.97 15.11 -11.94
CA ASP A 11 -18.27 13.84 -12.21
C ASP A 11 -19.24 12.77 -12.74
N ALA A 12 -20.42 12.61 -12.12
CA ALA A 12 -21.44 11.66 -12.56
C ALA A 12 -21.98 11.96 -13.96
N SER A 13 -22.16 13.24 -14.29
CA SER A 13 -22.56 13.70 -15.64
C SER A 13 -21.40 13.71 -16.64
N ARG A 14 -20.16 13.38 -16.22
CA ARG A 14 -18.94 13.44 -17.03
C ARG A 14 -18.63 14.82 -17.61
N SER A 15 -19.17 15.89 -17.00
CA SER A 15 -18.85 17.28 -17.37
C SER A 15 -17.52 17.75 -16.78
N ALA A 16 -17.04 17.09 -15.71
CA ALA A 16 -15.71 17.24 -15.14
C ALA A 16 -15.20 15.87 -14.66
N ASN A 17 -13.88 15.70 -14.51
CA ASN A 17 -13.28 14.43 -14.07
C ASN A 17 -12.68 14.59 -12.66
N TRP A 18 -13.53 14.86 -11.67
CA TRP A 18 -13.07 15.11 -10.30
C TRP A 18 -12.47 13.86 -9.65
N LYS A 19 -12.91 12.66 -10.02
CA LYS A 19 -12.36 11.38 -9.54
C LYS A 19 -11.25 10.83 -10.44
N ARG A 20 -10.53 11.70 -11.17
CA ARG A 20 -9.44 11.25 -12.05
C ARG A 20 -8.26 10.68 -11.26
N TRP A 21 -8.00 11.23 -10.09
CA TRP A 21 -6.90 10.83 -9.21
C TRP A 21 -7.45 10.46 -7.84
N GLY A 22 -6.84 9.48 -7.18
CA GLY A 22 -7.24 9.08 -5.83
C GLY A 22 -6.26 8.09 -5.19
N PRO A 23 -6.46 7.78 -3.89
CA PRO A 23 -5.63 6.85 -3.14
C PRO A 23 -6.03 5.39 -3.46
N TYR A 24 -5.82 4.98 -4.71
CA TYR A 24 -6.21 3.65 -5.19
C TYR A 24 -5.06 2.63 -5.18
N LEU A 25 -3.87 3.01 -4.68
CA LEU A 25 -2.77 2.07 -4.50
C LEU A 25 -3.03 1.16 -3.29
N SER A 26 -2.54 -0.08 -3.37
CA SER A 26 -2.81 -1.09 -2.35
C SER A 26 -2.02 -0.90 -1.04
N GLU A 27 -0.84 -0.27 -1.11
CA GLU A 27 0.17 -0.18 -0.05
C GLU A 27 0.65 -1.55 0.50
N ARG A 28 0.19 -2.63 -0.16
CA ARG A 28 0.30 -4.02 0.28
C ARG A 28 0.18 -4.98 -0.90
N GLN A 29 1.10 -4.89 -1.87
CA GLN A 29 1.11 -5.75 -3.04
C GLN A 29 2.15 -6.87 -2.90
N TRP A 30 2.10 -7.68 -1.85
CA TRP A 30 2.89 -8.92 -1.76
C TRP A 30 2.00 -10.06 -1.29
N ALA A 31 2.45 -11.30 -1.49
CA ALA A 31 1.71 -12.50 -1.15
C ALA A 31 0.29 -12.56 -1.74
N THR A 32 0.10 -11.98 -2.93
CA THR A 32 -1.21 -11.93 -3.58
C THR A 32 -1.35 -13.04 -4.62
N VAL A 33 -2.56 -13.61 -4.74
CA VAL A 33 -2.88 -14.64 -5.76
C VAL A 33 -2.67 -14.11 -7.19
N ARG A 34 -2.84 -12.81 -7.41
CA ARG A 34 -2.68 -12.18 -8.73
C ARG A 34 -1.24 -12.17 -9.22
N GLU A 35 -0.27 -12.19 -8.31
CA GLU A 35 1.17 -12.20 -8.63
C GLU A 35 1.81 -13.59 -8.43
N ASP A 36 0.97 -14.62 -8.24
CA ASP A 36 1.44 -15.99 -8.06
C ASP A 36 1.69 -16.68 -9.41
N TYR A 37 2.95 -17.03 -9.65
CA TYR A 37 3.36 -17.87 -10.78
C TYR A 37 4.11 -19.11 -10.29
N SER A 38 3.91 -19.49 -9.02
CA SER A 38 4.44 -20.73 -8.49
C SER A 38 3.76 -21.94 -9.14
N PRO A 39 4.47 -23.08 -9.31
CA PRO A 39 3.86 -24.29 -9.85
C PRO A 39 2.73 -24.86 -8.99
N GLY A 40 2.72 -24.55 -7.69
CA GLY A 40 1.81 -25.15 -6.69
C GLY A 40 0.72 -24.21 -6.16
N GLY A 41 0.63 -22.97 -6.62
CA GLY A 41 -0.33 -22.00 -6.08
C GLY A 41 0.02 -21.50 -4.67
N THR A 42 1.31 -21.41 -4.35
CA THR A 42 1.84 -20.98 -3.05
C THR A 42 2.12 -19.48 -3.05
N CYS A 43 1.08 -18.66 -3.24
CA CYS A 43 1.21 -17.20 -3.38
C CYS A 43 1.92 -16.52 -2.20
N TRP A 44 1.70 -17.03 -0.99
CA TRP A 44 2.27 -16.51 0.26
C TRP A 44 3.79 -16.63 0.33
N ASP A 45 4.37 -17.65 -0.30
CA ASP A 45 5.81 -17.92 -0.30
C ASP A 45 6.48 -17.44 -1.59
N TYR A 46 5.74 -17.44 -2.69
CA TYR A 46 6.27 -17.10 -4.02
C TYR A 46 6.60 -15.63 -4.18
N PHE A 47 5.81 -14.74 -3.56
CA PHE A 47 6.02 -13.31 -3.65
C PHE A 47 6.09 -12.65 -2.26
N PRO A 48 7.20 -12.84 -1.52
CA PRO A 48 7.38 -12.26 -0.19
C PRO A 48 7.54 -10.74 -0.27
N HIS A 49 7.37 -10.08 0.89
CA HIS A 49 7.58 -8.63 1.03
C HIS A 49 8.96 -8.18 0.52
N ASP A 50 10.00 -9.01 0.66
CA ASP A 50 11.34 -8.66 0.19
C ASP A 50 11.40 -8.46 -1.33
N HIS A 51 10.65 -9.23 -2.10
CA HIS A 51 10.56 -9.08 -3.55
C HIS A 51 9.74 -7.85 -3.95
N ALA A 52 8.78 -7.42 -3.12
CA ALA A 52 7.87 -6.30 -3.43
C ALA A 52 8.61 -4.99 -3.72
N ARG A 53 9.83 -4.82 -3.20
CA ARG A 53 10.65 -3.62 -3.48
C ARG A 53 11.43 -3.64 -4.78
N SER A 54 11.59 -4.82 -5.37
CA SER A 54 12.52 -5.03 -6.50
C SER A 54 11.86 -5.74 -7.68
N ARG A 55 10.55 -6.00 -7.61
CA ARG A 55 9.80 -6.70 -8.66
C ARG A 55 8.80 -5.77 -9.31
N ALA A 56 8.79 -5.76 -10.64
CA ALA A 56 7.71 -5.14 -11.39
C ALA A 56 6.43 -5.98 -11.25
N TYR A 57 5.37 -5.35 -10.76
CA TYR A 57 4.04 -5.94 -10.70
C TYR A 57 3.44 -6.06 -12.10
N ARG A 58 2.71 -7.15 -12.35
CA ARG A 58 2.01 -7.39 -13.62
C ARG A 58 0.52 -7.12 -13.52
N TRP A 59 -0.06 -7.34 -12.34
CA TRP A 59 -1.50 -7.32 -12.10
C TRP A 59 -1.88 -6.46 -10.89
N GLY A 60 -1.01 -5.54 -10.50
CA GLY A 60 -1.32 -4.55 -9.49
C GLY A 60 -0.23 -3.51 -9.32
N GLU A 61 -0.29 -2.84 -8.18
CA GLU A 61 0.49 -1.65 -7.88
C GLU A 61 0.65 -1.50 -6.37
N ASP A 62 1.73 -0.84 -5.96
CA ASP A 62 2.06 -0.63 -4.55
C ASP A 62 2.62 0.77 -4.33
N GLY A 63 2.51 1.26 -3.11
CA GLY A 63 3.06 2.56 -2.74
C GLY A 63 2.42 3.16 -1.49
N LEU A 64 3.26 3.45 -0.50
CA LEU A 64 2.88 4.04 0.77
C LEU A 64 2.23 5.43 0.57
N LEU A 65 0.99 5.55 1.08
CA LEU A 65 0.15 6.75 1.00
C LEU A 65 0.05 7.31 -0.42
N GLY A 66 0.08 6.42 -1.41
CA GLY A 66 0.18 6.82 -2.80
C GLY A 66 -1.13 7.20 -3.45
N ILE A 67 -1.01 7.89 -4.57
CA ILE A 67 -2.12 8.27 -5.44
C ILE A 67 -1.88 7.74 -6.84
N THR A 68 -2.95 7.42 -7.54
CA THR A 68 -2.89 6.99 -8.92
C THR A 68 -4.06 7.55 -9.71
N ASP A 69 -3.91 7.61 -11.03
CA ASP A 69 -5.05 7.92 -11.87
C ASP A 69 -6.05 6.74 -11.84
N ARG A 70 -7.32 6.99 -12.13
CA ARG A 70 -8.40 6.00 -12.02
C ARG A 70 -8.20 4.72 -12.85
N GLU A 71 -7.26 4.75 -13.81
CA GLU A 71 -6.92 3.62 -14.69
C GLU A 71 -5.57 2.98 -14.32
N CYS A 72 -4.98 3.38 -13.17
CA CYS A 72 -3.71 2.91 -12.64
C CYS A 72 -2.53 2.98 -13.63
N ARG A 73 -2.50 3.99 -14.50
CA ARG A 73 -1.42 4.19 -15.49
C ARG A 73 -0.24 4.97 -14.90
N LEU A 74 -0.50 5.88 -13.99
CA LEU A 74 0.47 6.75 -13.34
C LEU A 74 0.32 6.63 -11.83
N CYS A 75 1.29 5.97 -11.19
CA CYS A 75 1.32 5.76 -9.75
C CYS A 75 2.38 6.68 -9.12
N PHE A 76 1.97 7.40 -8.07
CA PHE A 76 2.85 8.21 -7.23
C PHE A 76 2.78 7.71 -5.80
N ALA A 77 3.91 7.62 -5.11
CA ALA A 77 3.97 7.21 -3.72
C ALA A 77 5.05 8.01 -2.98
N LEU A 78 4.93 8.04 -1.66
CA LEU A 78 5.95 8.62 -0.80
C LEU A 78 7.01 7.58 -0.47
N ALA A 79 8.28 7.98 -0.55
CA ALA A 79 9.41 7.15 -0.16
C ALA A 79 10.28 7.93 0.84
N PHE A 80 10.55 7.31 1.99
CA PHE A 80 11.34 7.93 3.06
C PHE A 80 12.58 7.09 3.39
N TRP A 81 13.64 7.74 3.84
CA TRP A 81 14.82 7.08 4.38
C TRP A 81 15.35 7.84 5.59
N ASN A 82 15.55 7.11 6.70
CA ASN A 82 15.98 7.69 7.98
C ASN A 82 17.51 7.61 8.13
N GLY A 83 18.22 7.16 7.08
CA GLY A 83 19.66 6.95 7.09
C GLY A 83 20.12 5.67 7.79
N LYS A 84 19.20 4.91 8.39
CA LYS A 84 19.49 3.73 9.22
C LYS A 84 18.84 2.45 8.68
N ASP A 85 17.65 2.57 8.10
CA ASP A 85 16.94 1.43 7.54
C ASP A 85 17.69 0.86 6.34
N PRO A 86 17.71 -0.48 6.20
CA PRO A 86 18.33 -1.15 5.05
C PRO A 86 17.52 -0.95 3.76
N ILE A 87 16.31 -0.40 3.84
CA ILE A 87 15.37 -0.26 2.73
C ILE A 87 14.65 1.09 2.80
N LEU A 88 14.17 1.58 1.66
CA LEU A 88 13.27 2.74 1.64
C LEU A 88 11.91 2.39 2.25
N LYS A 89 11.34 3.31 3.03
CA LYS A 89 9.94 3.24 3.47
C LYS A 89 9.06 3.80 2.37
N GLU A 90 8.76 2.94 1.41
CA GLU A 90 7.88 3.20 0.27
C GLU A 90 6.66 2.27 0.22
N ARG A 91 6.56 1.36 1.20
CA ARG A 91 5.43 0.46 1.47
C ARG A 91 5.46 0.04 2.93
N LEU A 92 4.34 -0.45 3.42
CA LEU A 92 4.25 -0.94 4.80
C LEU A 92 4.97 -2.29 4.94
N PHE A 93 5.67 -2.50 6.04
CA PHE A 93 6.17 -3.83 6.38
C PHE A 93 5.06 -4.69 6.99
N GLY A 94 4.91 -5.89 6.48
CA GLY A 94 4.04 -6.89 7.07
C GLY A 94 4.46 -8.32 6.77
N LEU A 95 3.91 -9.22 7.56
CA LEU A 95 4.08 -10.66 7.48
C LEU A 95 3.00 -11.26 6.59
N THR A 96 3.37 -12.27 5.81
CA THR A 96 2.42 -13.09 5.04
C THR A 96 1.59 -13.97 5.99
N GLY A 97 0.54 -14.62 5.46
CA GLY A 97 -0.32 -15.52 6.24
C GLY A 97 0.45 -16.56 7.06
N PRO A 98 1.35 -17.36 6.44
CA PRO A 98 2.20 -18.31 7.16
C PRO A 98 3.17 -17.65 8.15
N GLU A 99 3.62 -16.43 7.89
CA GLU A 99 4.58 -15.71 8.74
C GLU A 99 3.96 -15.07 9.98
N GLY A 100 2.68 -14.69 9.96
CA GLY A 100 2.00 -14.03 11.09
C GLY A 100 1.15 -14.96 11.97
N ASN A 101 1.10 -14.64 13.28
CA ASN A 101 0.44 -15.47 14.31
C ASN A 101 -1.06 -15.73 14.06
N HIS A 102 -1.76 -14.74 13.49
CA HIS A 102 -3.20 -14.79 13.21
C HIS A 102 -3.45 -14.52 11.71
N GLY A 103 -2.58 -15.07 10.86
CA GLY A 103 -2.56 -14.78 9.44
C GLY A 103 -1.78 -13.51 9.13
N GLU A 104 -2.16 -12.88 8.04
CA GLU A 104 -1.45 -11.76 7.45
C GLU A 104 -1.46 -10.51 8.34
N ASP A 105 -0.31 -9.89 8.60
CA ASP A 105 -0.19 -8.88 9.66
C ASP A 105 0.76 -7.72 9.30
N VAL A 106 0.26 -6.48 9.34
CA VAL A 106 1.07 -5.26 9.13
C VAL A 106 1.67 -4.83 10.46
N LYS A 107 3.00 -4.66 10.50
CA LYS A 107 3.73 -4.36 11.75
C LYS A 107 4.03 -2.88 11.96
N GLU A 108 3.52 -2.03 11.09
CA GLU A 108 3.68 -0.59 11.15
C GLU A 108 2.36 0.11 11.48
N GLN A 109 2.45 1.31 12.06
CA GLN A 109 1.29 2.09 12.47
C GLN A 109 0.98 3.18 11.44
N TYR A 110 -0.19 3.09 10.84
CA TYR A 110 -0.68 4.03 9.85
C TYR A 110 -2.20 4.19 9.99
N PHE A 111 -2.71 5.37 9.62
CA PHE A 111 -4.11 5.73 9.79
C PHE A 111 -4.56 6.61 8.63
N TYR A 112 -5.64 6.23 7.95
CA TYR A 112 -6.38 7.15 7.08
C TYR A 112 -7.29 8.01 7.96
N LEU A 113 -7.15 9.32 7.85
CA LEU A 113 -7.82 10.26 8.76
C LEU A 113 -9.00 10.95 8.10
N ASP A 114 -8.84 11.39 6.84
CA ASP A 114 -9.88 12.10 6.12
C ASP A 114 -9.69 11.97 4.60
N SER A 115 -10.80 11.96 3.87
CA SER A 115 -10.83 12.00 2.42
C SER A 115 -12.15 12.56 1.94
N THR A 116 -12.11 13.60 1.12
CA THR A 116 -13.31 14.01 0.37
C THR A 116 -13.71 12.92 -0.64
N PRO A 117 -15.00 12.75 -0.97
CA PRO A 117 -15.46 11.80 -2.01
C PRO A 117 -14.82 11.98 -3.39
N THR A 118 -14.36 13.19 -3.70
CA THR A 118 -13.64 13.54 -4.93
C THR A 118 -12.11 13.42 -4.79
N HIS A 119 -11.59 13.04 -3.62
CA HIS A 119 -10.16 12.98 -3.30
C HIS A 119 -9.39 14.30 -3.49
N SER A 120 -10.10 15.43 -3.58
CA SER A 120 -9.51 16.77 -3.62
C SER A 120 -8.74 17.14 -2.35
N TYR A 121 -9.08 16.49 -1.24
CA TYR A 121 -8.32 16.50 0.00
C TYR A 121 -8.21 15.07 0.53
N LEU A 122 -6.99 14.71 0.96
CA LEU A 122 -6.61 13.43 1.52
C LEU A 122 -5.73 13.70 2.74
N LYS A 123 -5.99 13.00 3.84
CA LYS A 123 -5.20 13.09 5.06
C LYS A 123 -4.94 11.69 5.61
N ALA A 124 -3.68 11.38 5.80
CA ALA A 124 -3.23 10.17 6.47
C ALA A 124 -2.13 10.50 7.49
N LEU A 125 -1.92 9.58 8.43
CA LEU A 125 -0.84 9.62 9.41
C LEU A 125 -0.09 8.31 9.34
N TYR A 126 1.20 8.38 9.00
CA TYR A 126 2.12 7.25 9.14
C TYR A 126 3.10 7.54 10.28
N LYS A 127 3.23 6.61 11.22
CA LYS A 127 4.18 6.72 12.34
C LYS A 127 5.56 6.28 11.87
N TYR A 128 6.26 7.22 11.24
CA TYR A 128 7.56 6.96 10.63
C TYR A 128 8.66 6.66 11.67
N PRO A 129 9.33 5.49 11.60
CA PRO A 129 10.43 5.15 12.50
C PRO A 129 11.66 6.04 12.29
N GLN A 130 12.13 6.67 13.36
CA GLN A 130 13.37 7.47 13.37
C GLN A 130 14.64 6.62 13.59
N GLY A 131 14.46 5.39 14.09
CA GLY A 131 15.51 4.37 14.20
C GLY A 131 15.34 3.30 13.12
N GLU A 132 16.31 2.38 13.04
CA GLU A 132 16.15 1.18 12.23
C GLU A 132 14.91 0.41 12.70
N PHE A 133 14.05 0.06 11.74
CA PHE A 133 12.86 -0.70 12.02
C PHE A 133 13.20 -2.19 12.24
N PRO A 134 12.64 -2.86 13.25
CA PRO A 134 13.08 -4.20 13.67
C PRO A 134 12.53 -5.34 12.79
N TYR A 135 12.79 -5.30 11.48
CA TYR A 135 12.27 -6.25 10.49
C TYR A 135 12.55 -7.72 10.85
N ALA A 136 13.83 -8.05 11.07
CA ALA A 136 14.27 -9.41 11.33
C ALA A 136 13.70 -9.94 12.65
N GLN A 137 13.77 -9.13 13.72
CA GLN A 137 13.20 -9.49 15.02
C GLN A 137 11.71 -9.79 14.93
N LEU A 138 10.93 -8.96 14.22
CA LEU A 138 9.49 -9.18 14.04
C LEU A 138 9.21 -10.48 13.29
N ALA A 139 9.96 -10.77 12.21
CA ALA A 139 9.81 -12.01 11.47
C ALA A 139 10.21 -13.24 12.31
N ASP A 140 11.34 -13.17 13.02
CA ASP A 140 11.85 -14.26 13.85
C ASP A 140 10.90 -14.59 14.99
N VAL A 141 10.47 -13.59 15.76
CA VAL A 141 9.55 -13.81 16.90
C VAL A 141 8.24 -14.43 16.43
N ASN A 142 7.71 -14.04 15.27
CA ASN A 142 6.49 -14.65 14.74
C ASN A 142 6.74 -16.04 14.11
N ARG A 143 7.98 -16.47 13.87
CA ARG A 143 8.29 -17.86 13.46
C ARG A 143 8.41 -18.81 14.65
N HIS A 144 8.88 -18.34 15.80
CA HIS A 144 9.16 -19.15 17.00
C HIS A 144 7.90 -19.42 17.86
N ARG A 145 6.76 -19.68 17.23
CA ARG A 145 5.48 -19.90 17.92
C ARG A 145 5.46 -21.19 18.71
#